data_AF-K8Z9J6-F1
#
_entry.id   AF-K8Z9J6-F1
#
_cell.length_a   1.000
_cell.length_b   1.000
_cell.length_c   1.000
_cell.angle_alpha   90.00
_cell.angle_beta   90.00
_cell.angle_gamma   90.00
#
_symmetry.space_group_name_H-M   'P 1'
#
loop_
_entity.id
_entity.type
_entity.pdbx_description
1 polymer ?
#
loop_
_entity_poly.entity_id
_entity_poly.type
_entity_poly.pdbx_seq_one_letter_code
_entity_poly.pdbx_strand_id
1 'polypeptide(L)'
;MIQRKIRIALQDYFSHYFIFSGYATRENYWWAMGTIYILTIIFGILSSFVRFPWLMVIWLLMNIFPLITLQFRRLRDVGFNNVGLITLAILYLASLGIFLITNSSFFAFVLQIIVLAFVLLPILKKDELAIQRVNSPFAPFMRTKTSS
;
A
#
# COMPACT_ATOMS: atom_id res chain seq x y z
N MET A 1 25.28 -3.75 7.18
CA MET A 1 24.09 -4.64 7.10
C MET A 1 22.83 -3.90 6.61
N ILE A 2 22.51 -2.73 7.15
CA ILE A 2 21.30 -1.93 6.80
C ILE A 2 21.26 -1.51 5.32
N GLN A 3 22.36 -0.97 4.80
CA GLN A 3 22.51 -0.56 3.38
C GLN A 3 22.13 -1.68 2.40
N ARG A 4 22.48 -2.93 2.70
CA ARG A 4 22.13 -4.10 1.89
C ARG A 4 20.62 -4.35 1.87
N LYS A 5 19.96 -4.22 3.02
CA LYS A 5 18.50 -4.42 3.15
C LYS A 5 17.73 -3.36 2.36
N ILE A 6 18.13 -2.09 2.49
CA ILE A 6 17.54 -0.98 1.72
C ILE A 6 17.69 -1.23 0.23
N ARG A 7 18.89 -1.60 -0.24
CA ARG A 7 19.14 -1.88 -1.65
C ARG A 7 18.23 -2.99 -2.18
N ILE A 8 18.11 -4.10 -1.46
CA ILE A 8 17.25 -5.23 -1.88
C ILE A 8 15.78 -4.80 -1.90
N ALA A 9 15.32 -4.05 -0.89
CA ALA A 9 13.95 -3.57 -0.82
C ALA A 9 13.60 -2.60 -1.95
N LEU A 10 14.48 -1.64 -2.26
CA LEU A 10 14.29 -0.72 -3.39
C LEU A 10 14.35 -1.44 -4.74
N GLN A 11 15.25 -2.41 -4.88
CA GLN A 11 15.33 -3.21 -6.09
C GLN A 11 14.02 -3.99 -6.31
N ASP A 12 13.49 -4.64 -5.28
CA ASP A 12 12.21 -5.36 -5.32
C ASP A 12 11.00 -4.42 -5.54
N TYR A 13 11.07 -3.20 -5.02
CA TYR A 13 10.07 -2.15 -5.23
C TYR A 13 9.99 -1.75 -6.72
N PHE A 14 11.12 -1.38 -7.31
CA PHE A 14 11.15 -0.91 -8.71
C PHE A 14 11.10 -2.05 -9.73
N SER A 15 11.56 -3.27 -9.41
CA SER A 15 11.48 -4.41 -10.34
C SER A 15 10.05 -4.91 -10.56
N HIS A 16 9.15 -4.60 -9.64
CA HIS A 16 7.74 -5.00 -9.69
C HIS A 16 6.80 -3.81 -9.89
N TYR A 17 7.25 -2.81 -10.65
CA TYR A 17 6.54 -1.55 -10.85
C TYR A 17 5.10 -1.71 -11.35
N PHE A 18 4.86 -2.66 -12.27
CA PHE A 18 3.52 -2.99 -12.81
C PHE A 18 3.10 -4.43 -12.51
N ILE A 19 3.78 -5.11 -11.59
CA ILE A 19 3.52 -6.52 -11.28
C ILE A 19 2.69 -6.58 -9.99
N PHE A 20 1.38 -6.77 -10.15
CA PHE A 20 0.43 -6.87 -9.03
C PHE A 20 0.34 -8.28 -8.43
N SER A 21 1.06 -9.26 -8.97
CA SER A 21 1.11 -10.64 -8.48
C SER A 21 2.22 -10.83 -7.43
N GLY A 22 2.17 -11.95 -6.71
CA GLY A 22 3.18 -12.30 -5.71
C GLY A 22 2.93 -11.70 -4.32
N TYR A 23 3.96 -11.78 -3.48
CA TYR A 23 3.94 -11.44 -2.06
C TYR A 23 5.13 -10.54 -1.72
N ALA A 24 4.94 -9.61 -0.78
CA ALA A 24 6.00 -8.77 -0.25
C ALA A 24 6.27 -9.16 1.21
N THR A 25 7.52 -9.49 1.53
CA THR A 25 7.91 -9.78 2.91
C THR A 25 7.73 -8.52 3.78
N ARG A 26 7.38 -8.73 5.05
CA ARG A 26 7.19 -7.61 6.00
C ARG A 26 8.42 -6.71 6.05
N GLU A 27 9.61 -7.30 6.08
CA GLU A 27 10.85 -6.55 6.14
C GLU A 27 11.09 -5.69 4.89
N ASN A 28 10.98 -6.26 3.69
CA ASN A 28 11.18 -5.52 2.44
C ASN A 28 10.17 -4.39 2.30
N TYR A 29 8.90 -4.64 2.68
CA TYR A 29 7.85 -3.64 2.65
C TYR A 29 8.21 -2.40 3.49
N TRP A 30 8.59 -2.58 4.75
CA TRP A 30 8.87 -1.44 5.64
C TRP A 30 10.14 -0.70 5.25
N TRP A 31 11.18 -1.40 4.77
CA TRP A 31 12.38 -0.73 4.25
C TRP A 31 12.08 0.08 2.99
N ALA A 32 11.29 -0.45 2.05
CA ALA A 32 10.88 0.27 0.86
C ALA A 32 10.03 1.49 1.23
N MET A 33 8.94 1.29 1.97
CA MET A 33 8.03 2.37 2.37
C MET A 33 8.76 3.47 3.15
N GLY A 34 9.55 3.12 4.16
CA GLY A 34 10.32 4.09 4.94
C GLY A 34 11.30 4.89 4.07
N THR A 35 11.98 4.24 3.13
CA THR A 35 12.90 4.92 2.22
C THR A 35 12.16 5.85 1.27
N ILE A 36 11.05 5.42 0.66
CA ILE A 36 10.25 6.26 -0.24
C ILE A 36 9.64 7.46 0.51
N TYR A 37 9.19 7.27 1.76
CA TYR A 37 8.72 8.38 2.60
C TYR A 37 9.81 9.42 2.87
N ILE A 38 11.00 8.97 3.29
CA ILE A 38 12.15 9.86 3.53
C ILE A 38 12.53 10.61 2.26
N LEU A 39 12.63 9.91 1.12
CA LEU A 39 12.93 10.54 -0.17
C LEU A 39 11.85 11.55 -0.55
N THR A 40 10.57 11.25 -0.34
CA THR A 40 9.47 12.18 -0.60
C THR A 40 9.60 13.47 0.21
N ILE A 41 10.00 13.38 1.49
CA ILE A 41 10.27 14.56 2.31
C ILE A 41 11.46 15.36 1.75
N ILE A 42 12.55 14.69 1.39
CA ILE A 42 13.74 15.32 0.80
C ILE A 42 13.39 16.05 -0.50
N PHE A 43 12.67 15.39 -1.41
CA PHE A 43 12.21 15.99 -2.67
C PHE A 43 11.25 17.16 -2.45
N GLY A 44 10.35 17.06 -1.45
CA GLY A 44 9.49 18.18 -1.04
C GLY A 44 10.29 19.40 -0.59
N ILE A 45 11.27 19.20 0.29
CA ILE A 45 12.17 20.26 0.76
C ILE A 45 12.96 20.86 -0.41
N LEU A 46 13.60 20.04 -1.24
CA LEU A 46 14.38 20.52 -2.40
C LEU A 46 13.51 21.31 -3.39
N SER A 47 12.27 20.86 -3.64
CA SER A 47 11.33 21.55 -4.52
C SER A 47 10.91 22.94 -4.00
N SER A 48 11.06 23.20 -2.70
CA SER A 48 10.80 24.53 -2.12
C SER A 48 11.94 25.53 -2.37
N PHE A 49 13.17 25.04 -2.56
CA PHE A 49 14.37 25.86 -2.79
C PHE A 49 14.66 26.07 -4.28
N VAL A 50 14.51 25.02 -5.06
CA VAL A 50 14.67 25.07 -6.52
C VAL A 50 13.32 25.54 -7.05
N ARG A 51 13.23 26.68 -7.75
CA ARG A 51 11.99 27.21 -8.39
C ARG A 51 11.49 26.32 -9.54
N PHE A 52 11.46 25.01 -9.32
CA PHE A 52 11.13 23.97 -10.26
C PHE A 52 10.00 23.11 -9.65
N PRO A 53 8.75 23.60 -9.69
CA PRO A 53 7.62 22.94 -9.04
C PRO A 53 7.34 21.53 -9.59
N TRP A 54 7.82 21.24 -10.80
CA TRP A 54 7.65 19.95 -11.47
C TRP A 54 8.46 18.81 -10.85
N LEU A 55 9.52 19.11 -10.07
CA LEU A 55 10.36 18.08 -9.44
C LEU A 55 9.51 17.14 -8.57
N MET A 56 8.65 17.71 -7.74
CA MET A 56 7.77 16.96 -6.85
C MET A 56 6.71 16.19 -7.63
N VAL A 57 6.17 16.79 -8.70
CA VAL A 57 5.16 16.14 -9.55
C VAL A 57 5.74 14.88 -10.21
N ILE A 58 6.94 14.98 -10.80
CA ILE A 58 7.62 13.84 -11.42
C ILE A 58 7.91 12.76 -10.38
N TRP A 59 8.42 13.16 -9.20
CA TRP A 59 8.68 12.22 -8.10
C TRP A 59 7.41 11.46 -7.68
N LEU A 60 6.28 12.16 -7.54
CA LEU A 60 5.01 11.53 -7.19
C LEU A 60 4.56 10.56 -8.28
N LEU A 61 4.57 10.98 -9.55
CA LEU A 61 4.14 10.13 -10.67
C LEU A 61 4.96 8.85 -10.80
N MET A 62 6.28 8.91 -10.57
CA MET A 62 7.16 7.74 -10.57
C MET A 62 6.86 6.76 -9.43
N ASN A 63 6.24 7.21 -8.34
CA ASN A 63 5.97 6.36 -7.18
C ASN A 63 4.53 5.84 -7.11
N ILE A 64 3.57 6.41 -7.85
CA ILE A 64 2.16 5.98 -7.80
C ILE A 64 2.02 4.47 -8.00
N PHE A 65 2.50 3.94 -9.11
CA PHE A 65 2.34 2.53 -9.45
C PHE A 65 3.10 1.58 -8.51
N PRO A 66 4.41 1.74 -8.27
CA PRO A 66 5.15 0.80 -7.44
C PRO A 66 4.68 0.84 -5.98
N LEU A 67 4.13 1.98 -5.51
CA LEU A 67 3.53 2.07 -4.19
C LEU A 67 2.22 1.25 -4.12
N ILE A 68 1.36 1.34 -5.14
CA ILE A 68 0.15 0.51 -5.22
C ILE A 68 0.53 -0.97 -5.34
N THR A 69 1.48 -1.35 -6.20
CA THR A 69 1.86 -2.77 -6.38
C THR A 69 2.45 -3.35 -5.09
N LEU A 70 3.31 -2.61 -4.39
CA LEU A 70 3.87 -3.03 -3.11
C LEU A 70 2.77 -3.23 -2.06
N GLN A 71 1.81 -2.31 -1.97
CA GLN A 71 0.69 -2.40 -1.04
C GLN A 71 -0.17 -3.65 -1.30
N PHE A 72 -0.53 -3.89 -2.56
CA PHE A 72 -1.33 -5.06 -2.93
C PHE A 72 -0.62 -6.37 -2.60
N ARG A 73 0.69 -6.47 -2.89
CA ARG A 73 1.51 -7.65 -2.57
C ARG A 73 1.62 -7.88 -1.07
N ARG A 74 1.72 -6.82 -0.25
CA ARG A 74 1.80 -6.94 1.21
C ARG A 74 0.48 -7.35 1.82
N LEU A 75 -0.63 -6.73 1.43
CA LEU A 75 -1.96 -7.09 1.94
C LEU A 75 -2.33 -8.54 1.56
N ARG A 76 -1.91 -9.00 0.38
CA ARG A 76 -2.06 -10.41 -0.01
C ARG A 76 -1.27 -11.36 0.88
N ASP A 77 -0.06 -10.98 1.31
CA ASP A 77 0.76 -11.79 2.22
C ASP A 77 0.15 -11.89 3.63
N VAL A 78 -0.58 -10.87 4.07
CA VAL A 78 -1.27 -10.88 5.37
C VAL A 78 -2.50 -11.79 5.36
N GLY A 79 -3.10 -12.05 4.18
CA GLY A 79 -4.19 -13.00 4.02
C GLY A 79 -5.36 -12.53 3.15
N PHE A 80 -5.27 -11.37 2.51
CA PHE A 80 -6.32 -10.94 1.56
C PHE A 80 -6.28 -11.76 0.26
N ASN A 81 -7.45 -12.04 -0.30
CA ASN A 81 -7.56 -12.55 -1.66
C ASN A 81 -7.70 -11.38 -2.66
N ASN A 82 -7.69 -11.66 -3.97
CA ASN A 82 -7.78 -10.59 -4.99
C ASN A 82 -9.11 -9.81 -4.91
N VAL A 83 -10.21 -10.46 -4.52
CA VAL A 83 -11.52 -9.81 -4.37
C VAL A 83 -11.47 -8.80 -3.23
N GLY A 84 -10.96 -9.18 -2.06
CA GLY A 84 -10.81 -8.28 -0.92
C GLY A 84 -9.92 -7.08 -1.20
N LEU A 85 -8.83 -7.26 -1.94
CA LEU A 85 -7.97 -6.15 -2.37
C LEU A 85 -8.70 -5.18 -3.31
N ILE A 86 -9.42 -5.72 -4.29
CA ILE A 86 -10.19 -4.90 -5.24
C ILE A 86 -11.32 -4.16 -4.51
N THR A 87 -12.03 -4.83 -3.59
CA THR A 87 -13.07 -4.20 -2.78
C THR A 87 -12.51 -3.04 -1.95
N LEU A 88 -11.36 -3.22 -1.29
CA LEU A 88 -10.70 -2.14 -0.54
C LEU A 88 -10.29 -0.97 -1.44
N ALA A 89 -9.75 -1.26 -2.63
CA ALA A 89 -9.35 -0.24 -3.59
C ALA A 89 -10.55 0.57 -4.11
N ILE A 90 -11.66 -0.11 -4.44
CA ILE A 90 -12.90 0.54 -4.87
C ILE A 90 -13.46 1.41 -3.75
N LEU A 91 -13.50 0.90 -2.51
CA LEU A 91 -13.97 1.68 -1.35
C LEU A 91 -13.15 2.95 -1.13
N TYR A 92 -11.82 2.86 -1.25
CA TYR A 92 -10.93 4.02 -1.17
C TYR A 92 -11.23 5.04 -2.27
N LEU A 93 -11.26 4.62 -3.53
CA LEU A 93 -11.47 5.50 -4.68
C LEU A 93 -12.87 6.11 -4.70
N ALA A 94 -13.90 5.34 -4.36
CA ALA A 94 -15.27 5.85 -4.26
C ALA A 94 -15.40 6.90 -3.15
N SER A 95 -14.84 6.63 -1.97
CA SER A 95 -14.85 7.58 -0.86
C SER A 95 -14.10 8.86 -1.21
N LEU A 96 -12.95 8.74 -1.88
CA LEU A 96 -12.18 9.89 -2.37
C LEU A 96 -12.97 10.71 -3.40
N GLY A 97 -13.56 10.06 -4.41
CA GLY A 97 -14.34 10.74 -5.43
C GLY A 97 -15.54 11.51 -4.84
N ILE A 98 -16.29 10.87 -3.94
CA ILE A 98 -17.44 11.52 -3.30
C ILE A 98 -16.98 12.67 -2.40
N PHE A 99 -15.90 12.49 -1.63
CA PHE A 99 -15.32 13.56 -0.82
C PHE A 99 -14.92 14.77 -1.67
N LEU A 100 -14.26 14.56 -2.81
CA LEU A 100 -13.82 15.65 -3.68
C LEU A 100 -14.99 16.43 -4.31
N ILE A 101 -16.12 15.77 -4.57
CA ILE A 101 -17.31 16.40 -5.16
C ILE A 101 -18.16 17.10 -4.09
N THR A 102 -18.38 16.44 -2.95
CA THR A 102 -19.34 16.88 -1.93
C THR A 102 -18.71 17.65 -0.77
N ASN A 103 -17.39 17.55 -0.61
CA ASN A 103 -16.64 18.03 0.55
C ASN A 103 -17.24 17.59 1.90
N SER A 104 -17.83 16.40 1.94
CA SER A 104 -18.51 15.87 3.13
C SER A 104 -17.51 15.35 4.16
N SER A 105 -17.61 15.87 5.39
CA SER A 105 -16.79 15.42 6.54
C SER A 105 -16.97 13.94 6.86
N PHE A 106 -18.14 13.37 6.57
CA PHE A 106 -18.38 11.94 6.75
C PHE A 106 -17.49 11.10 5.83
N PHE A 107 -17.43 11.44 4.54
CA PHE A 107 -16.57 10.72 3.59
C PHE A 107 -15.09 10.98 3.86
N ALA A 108 -14.72 12.19 4.34
CA ALA A 108 -13.37 12.44 4.84
C ALA A 108 -13.00 11.50 5.99
N PHE A 109 -13.90 11.32 6.96
CA PHE A 109 -13.72 10.40 8.08
C PHE A 109 -13.57 8.93 7.63
N VAL A 110 -14.43 8.46 6.71
CA VAL A 110 -14.32 7.11 6.12
C VAL A 110 -12.97 6.91 5.43
N LEU A 111 -12.50 7.92 4.69
CA LEU A 111 -11.19 7.91 4.03
C LEU A 111 -10.07 7.72 5.04
N GLN A 112 -10.12 8.41 6.18
CA GLN A 112 -9.11 8.27 7.24
C GLN A 112 -9.10 6.87 7.85
N ILE A 113 -10.27 6.24 8.04
CA ILE A 113 -10.35 4.84 8.50
C ILE A 113 -9.66 3.90 7.51
N ILE A 114 -9.94 4.07 6.21
CA ILE A 114 -9.34 3.24 5.16
C ILE A 114 -7.82 3.45 5.09
N VAL A 115 -7.36 4.70 5.18
CA VAL A 115 -5.92 5.02 5.22
C VAL A 115 -5.24 4.40 6.43
N LEU A 116 -5.87 4.47 7.61
CA LEU A 116 -5.37 3.79 8.81
C LEU A 116 -5.28 2.28 8.61
N ALA A 117 -6.27 1.66 7.96
CA ALA A 117 -6.20 0.23 7.62
C ALA A 117 -5.01 -0.08 6.71
N PHE A 118 -4.73 0.75 5.69
CA PHE A 118 -3.56 0.59 4.82
C PHE A 118 -2.22 0.73 5.55
N VAL A 119 -2.17 1.43 6.68
CA VAL A 119 -0.96 1.54 7.51
C VAL A 119 -0.84 0.37 8.49
N LEU A 120 -1.95 -0.02 9.12
CA LEU A 120 -1.97 -1.02 10.19
C LEU A 120 -1.91 -2.46 9.68
N LEU A 121 -2.64 -2.79 8.62
CA LEU A 121 -2.72 -4.16 8.10
C LEU A 121 -1.33 -4.71 7.67
N PRO A 122 -0.46 -3.93 6.99
CA PRO A 122 0.91 -4.37 6.67
C PRO A 122 1.80 -4.74 7.86
N ILE A 123 1.47 -4.31 9.08
CA ILE A 123 2.21 -4.62 10.32
C ILE A 123 2.02 -6.10 10.69
N LEU A 124 0.85 -6.66 10.38
CA LEU A 124 0.49 -8.03 10.70
C LEU A 124 1.47 -9.03 10.08
N LYS A 125 1.58 -10.19 10.72
CA LYS A 125 2.37 -11.32 10.23
C LYS A 125 1.72 -11.94 9.00
N LYS A 126 2.50 -12.77 8.31
CA LYS A 126 2.03 -13.54 7.18
C LYS A 126 0.87 -14.45 7.59
N ASP A 127 -0.17 -14.50 6.76
CA ASP A 127 -1.35 -15.36 6.95
C ASP A 127 -2.10 -15.18 8.28
N GLU A 128 -1.94 -14.02 8.90
CA GLU A 128 -2.61 -13.71 10.17
C GLU A 128 -4.12 -13.49 9.97
N LEU A 129 -4.53 -12.93 8.83
CA LEU A 129 -5.93 -12.73 8.46
C LEU A 129 -6.52 -13.85 7.60
N ALA A 130 -5.70 -14.85 7.24
CA ALA A 130 -6.18 -15.99 6.48
C ALA A 130 -7.16 -16.82 7.32
N ILE A 131 -8.31 -17.15 6.74
CA ILE A 131 -9.41 -17.77 7.46
C ILE A 131 -9.19 -19.29 7.56
N GLN A 132 -9.48 -19.87 8.73
CA GLN A 132 -9.48 -21.32 8.94
C GLN A 132 -10.81 -21.99 8.54
N ARG A 133 -11.95 -21.28 8.61
CA ARG A 133 -13.29 -21.81 8.36
C ARG A 133 -14.04 -21.01 7.28
N VAL A 134 -14.49 -21.70 6.22
CA VAL A 134 -15.15 -21.09 5.04
C VAL A 134 -16.44 -20.33 5.36
N ASN A 135 -17.12 -20.61 6.47
CA ASN A 135 -18.43 -20.01 6.81
C ASN A 135 -18.35 -18.66 7.53
N SER A 136 -17.23 -17.95 7.45
CA SER A 136 -17.13 -16.61 8.05
C SER A 136 -17.65 -15.53 7.08
N PRO A 137 -18.22 -14.41 7.56
CA PRO A 137 -18.65 -13.31 6.69
C PRO A 137 -17.50 -12.67 5.89
N PHE A 138 -16.25 -12.91 6.29
CA PHE A 138 -15.05 -12.42 5.61
C PHE A 138 -14.47 -13.41 4.60
N ALA A 139 -15.05 -14.61 4.48
CA ALA A 139 -14.65 -15.63 3.51
C ALA A 139 -14.52 -15.15 2.06
N PRO A 140 -15.40 -14.26 1.53
CA PRO A 140 -15.22 -13.79 0.15
C PRO A 140 -14.03 -12.84 -0.02
N PHE A 141 -13.48 -12.25 1.04
CA PHE A 141 -12.44 -11.23 0.97
C PHE A 141 -11.05 -11.72 1.41
N MET A 142 -10.99 -12.80 2.17
CA MET A 142 -9.74 -13.36 2.66
C MET A 142 -9.42 -14.69 1.98
N ARG A 143 -8.17 -15.11 2.08
CA ARG A 143 -7.68 -16.41 1.64
C ARG A 143 -7.96 -17.46 2.71
N THR A 144 -8.26 -18.68 2.30
CA THR A 144 -8.33 -19.84 3.19
C THR A 144 -6.93 -20.36 3.52
N LYS A 145 -6.68 -20.74 4.77
CA LYS A 145 -5.44 -21.43 5.13
C LYS A 145 -5.45 -22.81 4.48
N THR A 146 -4.50 -23.07 3.59
CA THR A 146 -4.25 -24.44 3.12
C THR A 146 -3.59 -25.20 4.27
N SER A 147 -4.25 -26.23 4.79
CA SER A 147 -3.67 -27.13 5.79
C SER A 147 -2.46 -27.84 5.18
N SER A 148 -1.25 -27.41 5.55
CA SER A 148 -0.03 -28.19 5.34
C SER A 148 0.22 -29.09 6.54
#